data_AF-A0AAD5M2P6-F1
#
_entry.id   AF-A0AAD5M2P6-F1
#
_cell.length_a   1.000
_cell.length_b   1.000
_cell.length_c   1.000
_cell.angle_alpha   90.00
_cell.angle_beta   90.00
_cell.angle_gamma   90.00
#
_symmetry.space_group_name_H-M   'P 1'
#
loop_
_entity.id
_entity.type
_entity.pdbx_description
1 polymer ?
#
loop_
_entity_poly.entity_id
_entity_poly.type
_entity_poly.pdbx_seq_one_letter_code
_entity_poly.pdbx_strand_id
1 'polypeptide(L)'
;MLFFENKFQYGLSLERAISSVLQVSSVPDYGVRLSHVYNLKDGRLSPDDEPKVFSIAEMLARECTEMLEPYLPMLINMNIMCTSIRVCVNIEKVEYEVSPWFGMEEQQMMYKWNMDQLIPVLYDILRYLSGGFHIELTLSFVLTKSLPL
;
A
#
# COMPACT_ATOMS: atom_id res chain seq x y z
N MET A 1 10.37 -9.88 -10.34
CA MET A 1 9.36 -9.12 -11.12
C MET A 1 8.43 -10.12 -11.78
N LEU A 2 7.12 -9.96 -11.62
CA LEU A 2 6.10 -10.79 -12.27
C LEU A 2 5.31 -9.90 -13.23
N PHE A 3 4.81 -10.47 -14.33
CA PHE A 3 3.91 -9.77 -15.24
C PHE A 3 2.52 -10.37 -15.11
N PHE A 4 1.54 -9.57 -14.69
CA PHE A 4 0.17 -10.00 -14.42
C PHE A 4 -0.79 -8.95 -14.98
N GLU A 5 -1.82 -9.39 -15.72
CA GLU A 5 -2.87 -8.52 -16.30
C GLU A 5 -2.33 -7.24 -17.00
N ASN A 6 -1.33 -7.40 -17.86
CA ASN A 6 -0.67 -6.29 -18.58
C ASN A 6 0.07 -5.27 -17.70
N LYS A 7 0.32 -5.59 -16.44
CA LYS A 7 1.07 -4.75 -15.50
C LYS A 7 2.27 -5.50 -14.93
N PHE A 8 3.30 -4.73 -14.62
CA PHE A 8 4.50 -5.26 -13.96
C PHE A 8 4.29 -5.16 -12.45
N GLN A 9 4.41 -6.32 -11.80
CA GLN A 9 4.42 -6.46 -10.35
C GLN A 9 5.86 -6.54 -9.85
N TYR A 10 6.08 -5.77 -8.81
CA TYR A 10 7.37 -5.38 -8.29
C TYR A 10 7.43 -5.84 -6.81
N GLY A 11 8.59 -6.34 -6.35
CA GLY A 11 8.95 -6.24 -4.92
C GLY A 11 8.84 -7.49 -4.06
N LEU A 12 8.40 -8.62 -4.62
CA LEU A 12 8.28 -9.86 -3.86
C LEU A 12 9.48 -10.80 -4.07
N SER A 13 10.68 -10.40 -3.63
CA SER A 13 11.60 -11.45 -3.19
C SER A 13 11.01 -12.07 -1.92
N LEU A 14 11.18 -13.38 -1.72
CA LEU A 14 10.63 -14.09 -0.56
C LEU A 14 11.01 -13.41 0.76
N GLU A 15 12.26 -12.94 0.85
CA GLU A 15 12.81 -12.21 1.99
C GLU A 15 12.04 -10.92 2.31
N ARG A 16 11.75 -10.09 1.30
CA ARG A 16 11.01 -8.83 1.48
C ARG A 16 9.53 -9.04 1.79
N ALA A 17 8.93 -10.09 1.24
CA ALA A 17 7.55 -10.47 1.54
C ALA A 17 7.35 -10.88 3.01
N ILE A 18 8.40 -11.39 3.66
CA ILE A 18 8.40 -11.78 5.07
C ILE A 18 8.62 -10.54 5.96
N SER A 19 9.55 -9.66 5.59
CA SER A 19 9.85 -8.44 6.37
C SER A 19 8.77 -7.36 6.28
N SER A 20 7.87 -7.43 5.30
CA SER A 20 6.82 -6.42 5.09
C SER A 20 5.56 -6.62 5.94
N VAL A 21 5.55 -7.62 6.84
CA VAL A 21 4.44 -7.84 7.79
C VAL A 21 4.59 -6.88 8.97
N LEU A 22 3.66 -5.95 9.07
CA LEU A 22 3.52 -4.98 10.15
C LEU A 22 2.52 -5.52 11.17
N GLN A 23 2.98 -5.69 12.41
CA GLN A 23 2.10 -6.08 13.52
C GLN A 23 1.28 -4.86 13.95
N VAL A 24 0.01 -5.08 14.26
CA VAL A 24 -0.95 -4.04 14.63
C VAL A 24 -1.62 -4.43 15.95
N SER A 25 -1.70 -3.47 16.86
CA SER A 25 -2.13 -3.74 18.23
C SER A 25 -3.63 -4.00 18.34
N SER A 26 -4.42 -3.41 17.44
CA SER A 26 -5.89 -3.53 17.43
C SER A 26 -6.41 -4.92 17.07
N VAL A 27 -5.61 -5.74 16.36
CA VAL A 27 -5.97 -7.09 15.92
C VAL A 27 -4.80 -8.06 16.11
N PRO A 28 -4.55 -8.57 17.33
CA PRO A 28 -3.32 -9.28 17.69
C PRO A 28 -3.09 -10.60 16.91
N ASP A 29 -4.14 -11.15 16.33
CA ASP A 29 -4.09 -12.39 15.54
C ASP A 29 -3.79 -12.13 14.05
N TYR A 30 -3.67 -10.87 13.66
CA TYR A 30 -3.46 -10.43 12.29
C TYR A 30 -2.26 -9.50 12.18
N GLY A 31 -1.63 -9.52 11.02
CA GLY A 31 -0.66 -8.53 10.57
C GLY A 31 -1.12 -7.88 9.27
N VAL A 32 -0.65 -6.67 9.00
CA VAL A 32 -0.84 -6.01 7.72
C VAL A 32 0.42 -6.16 6.90
N ARG A 33 0.31 -6.70 5.70
CA ARG A 33 1.45 -6.97 4.82
C ARG A 33 1.34 -6.17 3.54
N LEU A 34 2.41 -5.45 3.17
CA LEU A 34 2.56 -4.97 1.79
C LEU A 34 2.76 -6.19 0.87
N SER A 35 1.70 -6.57 0.17
CA SER A 35 1.66 -7.81 -0.62
C SER A 35 1.92 -7.58 -2.08
N HIS A 36 1.55 -6.43 -2.65
CA HIS A 36 1.75 -6.14 -4.06
C HIS A 36 2.11 -4.68 -4.26
N VAL A 37 3.00 -4.42 -5.22
CA VAL A 37 3.27 -3.10 -5.76
C VAL A 37 3.21 -3.21 -7.29
N TYR A 38 2.30 -2.49 -7.91
CA TYR A 38 2.14 -2.45 -9.36
C TYR A 38 2.57 -1.10 -9.90
N ASN A 39 3.39 -1.11 -10.96
CA ASN A 39 3.59 0.10 -11.75
C ASN A 39 2.38 0.31 -12.64
N LEU A 40 1.69 1.43 -12.46
CA LEU A 40 0.54 1.80 -13.28
C LEU A 40 0.94 2.61 -14.51
N LYS A 41 2.16 3.18 -14.55
CA LYS A 41 2.72 3.80 -15.75
C LYS A 41 2.92 2.77 -16.86
N ASP A 42 3.04 3.27 -18.10
CA ASP A 42 3.35 2.43 -19.24
C ASP A 42 4.80 1.90 -19.15
N GLY A 43 4.97 0.64 -19.51
CA GLY A 43 6.27 -0.03 -19.52
C GLY A 43 6.80 -0.39 -18.13
N ARG A 44 8.10 -0.69 -18.10
CA ARG A 44 8.82 -1.06 -16.88
C ARG A 44 9.36 0.18 -16.19
N LEU A 45 9.52 0.09 -14.87
CA LEU A 45 10.35 1.05 -14.15
C LEU A 45 11.78 0.94 -14.68
N SER A 46 12.46 2.09 -14.78
CA SER A 46 13.88 2.09 -15.11
C SER A 46 14.66 1.40 -13.98
N PRO A 47 15.83 0.78 -14.25
CA PRO A 47 16.65 0.18 -13.20
C PRO A 47 17.04 1.15 -12.06
N ASP A 48 17.13 2.45 -12.36
CA ASP A 48 17.47 3.49 -11.39
C ASP A 48 16.26 3.94 -10.56
N ASP A 49 15.05 3.88 -11.13
CA ASP A 49 13.81 4.30 -10.46
C ASP A 49 13.18 3.16 -9.67
N GLU A 50 13.31 1.91 -10.13
CA GLU A 50 12.74 0.72 -9.49
C GLU A 50 13.04 0.65 -7.97
N PRO A 51 14.29 0.69 -7.49
CA PRO A 51 14.58 0.63 -6.05
C PRO A 51 14.02 1.83 -5.28
N LYS A 52 13.90 3.00 -5.93
CA LYS A 52 13.36 4.21 -5.31
C LYS A 52 11.85 4.08 -5.11
N VAL A 53 11.14 3.68 -6.16
CA VAL A 53 9.69 3.44 -6.12
C VAL A 53 9.34 2.40 -5.06
N PHE A 54 10.16 1.35 -4.90
CA PHE A 54 9.99 0.39 -3.83
C PHE A 54 10.15 0.97 -2.43
N SER A 55 11.21 1.73 -2.22
CA SER A 55 11.48 2.35 -0.91
C SER A 55 10.33 3.27 -0.52
N ILE A 56 9.77 3.99 -1.51
CA ILE A 56 8.57 4.80 -1.35
C ILE A 56 7.36 3.93 -1.02
N ALA A 57 7.12 2.83 -1.73
CA ALA A 57 6.00 1.95 -1.48
C ALA A 57 6.04 1.33 -0.06
N GLU A 58 7.22 0.92 0.42
CA GLU A 58 7.40 0.39 1.77
C GLU A 58 7.17 1.46 2.85
N MET A 59 7.62 2.69 2.62
CA MET A 59 7.35 3.82 3.50
C MET A 59 5.84 4.12 3.54
N LEU A 60 5.21 4.28 2.38
CA LEU A 60 3.77 4.52 2.29
C LEU A 60 2.96 3.40 2.93
N ALA A 61 3.38 2.14 2.77
CA ALA A 61 2.71 1.02 3.42
C ALA A 61 2.72 1.11 4.95
N ARG A 62 3.82 1.59 5.56
CA ARG A 62 3.89 1.82 7.02
C ARG A 62 2.92 2.91 7.45
N GLU A 63 3.02 4.08 6.84
CA GLU A 63 2.16 5.23 7.15
C GLU A 63 0.67 4.88 6.94
N CYS A 64 0.35 4.24 5.82
CA CYS A 64 -1.01 3.81 5.51
C CYS A 64 -1.53 2.76 6.49
N THR A 65 -0.67 1.90 7.03
CA THR A 65 -1.04 0.88 8.02
C THR A 65 -1.39 1.52 9.36
N GLU A 66 -0.60 2.50 9.81
CA GLU A 66 -0.90 3.25 11.05
C GLU A 66 -2.25 3.97 10.94
N MET A 67 -2.52 4.61 9.79
CA MET A 67 -3.81 5.25 9.52
C MET A 67 -4.97 4.25 9.41
N LEU A 68 -4.67 3.00 9.04
CA LEU A 68 -5.66 1.94 8.81
C LEU A 68 -6.04 1.22 10.12
N GLU A 69 -5.13 1.22 11.10
CA GLU A 69 -5.25 0.49 12.36
C GLU A 69 -6.60 0.63 13.08
N PRO A 70 -7.22 1.84 13.16
CA PRO A 70 -8.54 2.00 13.79
C PRO A 70 -9.67 1.23 13.09
N TYR A 71 -9.53 0.94 11.80
CA TYR A 71 -10.56 0.32 10.97
C TYR A 71 -10.36 -1.19 10.81
N LEU A 72 -9.17 -1.71 11.09
CA LEU A 72 -8.82 -3.13 10.90
C LEU A 72 -9.79 -4.12 11.54
N PRO A 73 -10.23 -3.95 12.81
CA PRO A 73 -11.19 -4.89 13.41
C PRO A 73 -12.50 -4.99 12.62
N MET A 74 -13.01 -3.84 12.15
CA MET A 74 -14.26 -3.78 11.39
C MET A 74 -14.10 -4.38 9.99
N LEU A 75 -12.99 -4.06 9.31
CA LEU A 75 -12.68 -4.61 7.99
C LEU A 75 -12.59 -6.14 8.02
N ILE A 76 -11.85 -6.69 8.99
CA ILE A 76 -11.73 -8.14 9.18
C ILE A 76 -13.09 -8.77 9.49
N ASN A 77 -13.89 -8.16 10.35
CA ASN A 77 -15.24 -8.66 10.66
C ASN A 77 -16.18 -8.64 9.44
N MET A 78 -16.00 -7.69 8.53
CA MET A 78 -16.70 -7.60 7.24
C MET A 78 -16.11 -8.52 6.16
N ASN A 79 -15.12 -9.34 6.50
CA ASN A 79 -14.38 -10.20 5.57
C ASN A 79 -13.67 -9.42 4.43
N ILE A 80 -13.33 -8.15 4.68
CA ILE A 80 -12.49 -7.34 3.81
C ILE A 80 -11.04 -7.58 4.26
N MET A 81 -10.34 -8.45 3.54
CA MET A 81 -9.02 -8.95 3.93
C MET A 81 -7.84 -8.24 3.24
N CYS A 82 -8.13 -7.19 2.48
CA CYS A 82 -7.11 -6.32 1.93
C CYS A 82 -7.69 -4.94 1.59
N THR A 83 -6.81 -3.96 1.45
CA THR A 83 -7.12 -2.66 0.84
C THR A 83 -6.02 -2.32 -0.17
N SER A 84 -6.42 -1.82 -1.33
CA SER A 84 -5.49 -1.31 -2.35
C SER A 84 -5.50 0.20 -2.34
N ILE A 85 -4.32 0.80 -2.50
CA ILE A 85 -4.12 2.24 -2.51
C ILE A 85 -3.38 2.60 -3.78
N ARG A 86 -3.99 3.45 -4.61
CA ARG A 86 -3.34 4.03 -5.77
C ARG A 86 -2.75 5.38 -5.40
N VAL A 87 -1.52 5.62 -5.79
CA VAL A 87 -0.82 6.87 -5.54
C VAL A 87 -0.18 7.33 -6.85
N CYS A 88 -0.57 8.53 -7.28
CA CYS A 88 -0.04 9.20 -8.45
C CYS A 88 0.58 10.51 -8.01
N VAL A 89 1.89 10.63 -8.20
CA VAL A 89 2.66 11.81 -7.82
C VAL A 89 3.47 12.25 -9.03
N ASN A 90 3.26 13.49 -9.46
CA ASN A 90 4.05 14.17 -10.46
C ASN A 90 4.14 15.67 -10.12
N ILE A 91 4.87 16.44 -10.93
CA ILE A 91 5.11 17.87 -10.68
C ILE A 91 3.83 18.73 -10.69
N GLU A 92 2.77 18.26 -11.34
CA GLU A 92 1.51 18.99 -11.49
C GLU A 92 0.50 18.61 -10.41
N LYS A 93 0.52 17.35 -9.96
CA LYS A 93 -0.50 16.81 -9.06
C LYS A 93 0.00 15.68 -8.17
N VAL A 94 -0.60 15.64 -6.98
CA VAL A 94 -0.59 14.53 -6.04
C VAL A 94 -2.03 14.05 -5.91
N GLU A 95 -2.26 12.79 -6.27
CA GLU A 95 -3.56 12.15 -6.20
C GLU A 95 -3.42 10.76 -5.57
N TYR A 96 -4.44 10.36 -4.82
CA TYR A 96 -4.52 9.01 -4.30
C TYR A 96 -5.97 8.53 -4.21
N GLU A 97 -6.14 7.22 -4.35
CA GLU A 97 -7.41 6.53 -4.27
C GLU A 97 -7.27 5.29 -3.39
N VAL A 98 -8.36 4.93 -2.73
CA VAL A 98 -8.44 3.71 -1.91
C VAL A 98 -9.50 2.82 -2.52
N SER A 99 -9.25 1.51 -2.58
CA SER A 99 -10.25 0.53 -3.02
C SER A 99 -11.53 0.65 -2.21
N PRO A 100 -12.71 0.36 -2.79
CA PRO A 100 -13.97 0.37 -2.05
C PRO A 100 -13.94 -0.60 -0.85
N TRP A 101 -14.50 -0.17 0.27
CA TRP A 101 -14.82 -1.06 1.39
C TRP A 101 -16.34 -1.24 1.42
N PHE A 102 -16.83 -2.28 0.74
CA PHE A 102 -18.27 -2.47 0.57
C PHE A 102 -18.99 -2.63 1.92
N GLY A 103 -19.99 -1.79 2.17
CA GLY A 103 -20.70 -1.72 3.45
C GLY A 103 -19.97 -0.93 4.55
N MET A 104 -18.86 -0.25 4.20
CA MET A 104 -18.06 0.60 5.08
C MET A 104 -17.60 1.89 4.36
N GLU A 105 -18.44 2.42 3.48
CA GLU A 105 -18.10 3.54 2.60
C GLU A 105 -17.76 4.82 3.37
N GLU A 106 -18.42 5.08 4.50
CA GLU A 106 -18.12 6.23 5.36
C GLU A 106 -16.72 6.12 5.98
N GLN A 107 -16.37 4.94 6.52
CA GLN A 107 -15.06 4.68 7.11
C GLN A 107 -13.97 4.75 6.04
N GLN A 108 -14.26 4.27 4.83
CA GLN A 108 -13.34 4.37 3.69
C GLN A 108 -13.08 5.83 3.29
N MET A 109 -14.10 6.68 3.29
CA MET A 109 -13.93 8.12 3.08
C MET A 109 -13.12 8.79 4.20
N MET A 110 -13.39 8.45 5.47
CA MET A 110 -12.61 8.97 6.60
C MET A 110 -11.14 8.56 6.52
N TYR A 111 -10.87 7.30 6.19
CA TYR A 111 -9.53 6.79 5.97
C TYR A 111 -8.83 7.55 4.83
N LYS A 112 -9.52 7.73 3.69
CA LYS A 112 -9.01 8.51 2.57
C LYS A 112 -8.69 9.95 2.98
N TRP A 113 -9.57 10.64 3.71
CA TRP A 113 -9.27 11.98 4.23
C TRP A 113 -8.07 12.00 5.17
N ASN A 114 -7.90 10.96 5.99
CA ASN A 114 -6.74 10.88 6.89
C ASN A 114 -5.41 10.85 6.11
N MET A 115 -5.42 10.27 4.90
CA MET A 115 -4.25 10.25 4.02
C MET A 115 -3.85 11.62 3.46
N ASP A 116 -4.67 12.68 3.60
CA ASP A 116 -4.25 14.04 3.22
C ASP A 116 -3.01 14.49 3.99
N GLN A 117 -2.77 13.90 5.18
CA GLN A 117 -1.56 14.11 5.96
C GLN A 117 -0.27 13.64 5.25
N LEU A 118 -0.38 12.76 4.24
CA LEU A 118 0.75 12.28 3.44
C LEU A 118 1.12 13.25 2.32
N ILE A 119 0.27 14.21 1.98
CA ILE A 119 0.51 15.13 0.86
C ILE A 119 1.89 15.82 0.94
N PRO A 120 2.32 16.38 2.09
CA PRO A 120 3.65 17.00 2.19
C PRO A 120 4.78 16.01 1.88
N VAL A 121 4.69 14.78 2.40
CA VAL A 121 5.68 13.71 2.18
C VAL A 121 5.72 13.32 0.70
N LEU A 122 4.55 13.22 0.04
CA LEU A 122 4.43 12.91 -1.38
C LEU A 122 5.09 13.99 -2.25
N TYR A 123 4.97 15.27 -1.88
CA TYR A 123 5.69 16.35 -2.56
C TYR A 123 7.20 16.29 -2.32
N ASP A 124 7.65 15.97 -1.11
CA ASP A 124 9.08 15.82 -0.83
C ASP A 124 9.71 14.65 -1.62
N ILE A 125 8.95 13.58 -1.86
CA ILE A 125 9.37 12.45 -2.70
C ILE A 125 9.71 12.88 -4.14
N LEU A 126 9.07 13.92 -4.69
CA LEU A 126 9.42 14.43 -6.03
C LEU A 126 10.86 14.93 -6.13
N ARG A 127 11.47 15.34 -5.00
CA ARG A 127 12.90 15.69 -4.97
C ARG A 127 13.81 14.48 -5.13
N TYR A 128 13.33 13.30 -4.71
CA TYR A 128 14.05 12.03 -4.80
C TYR A 128 13.79 11.28 -6.11
N LEU A 129 12.57 11.43 -6.66
CA LEU A 129 12.12 10.83 -7.91
C LEU A 129 11.44 11.90 -8.78
N SER A 130 12.24 12.65 -9.53
CA SER A 130 11.79 13.82 -10.30
C SER A 130 10.79 13.49 -11.41
N GLY A 131 10.84 12.29 -11.99
CA GLY A 131 9.86 11.80 -12.96
C GLY A 131 8.52 11.40 -12.34
N GLY A 132 8.39 11.48 -11.01
CA GLY A 132 7.22 11.03 -10.27
C GLY A 132 6.98 9.53 -10.37
N PHE A 133 5.87 9.06 -9.82
CA PHE A 133 5.48 7.66 -9.86
C PHE A 133 3.95 7.53 -9.92
N HIS A 134 3.49 6.42 -10.47
CA HIS A 134 2.09 6.03 -10.42
C HIS A 134 2.04 4.55 -10.09
N ILE A 135 1.67 4.24 -8.87
CA ILE A 135 1.67 2.86 -8.35
C ILE A 135 0.35 2.51 -7.68
N GLU A 136 0.05 1.22 -7.66
CA GLU A 136 -0.92 0.63 -6.75
C GLU A 136 -0.18 -0.24 -5.73
N LEU A 137 -0.43 -0.02 -4.45
CA LEU A 137 0.07 -0.85 -3.36
C LEU A 137 -1.10 -1.58 -2.69
N THR A 138 -0.93 -2.88 -2.42
CA THR A 138 -1.94 -3.69 -1.75
C THR A 138 -1.46 -4.04 -0.35
N LEU A 139 -2.27 -3.67 0.64
CA LEU A 139 -2.11 -4.05 2.03
C LEU A 139 -3.04 -5.22 2.33
N SER A 140 -2.48 -6.41 2.57
CA SER A 140 -3.23 -7.62 2.90
C SER A 140 -3.23 -7.89 4.39
N PHE A 141 -4.38 -8.28 4.94
CA PHE A 141 -4.51 -8.66 6.34
C PHE A 141 -4.28 -10.17 6.43
N VAL A 142 -3.18 -10.55 7.06
CA VAL A 142 -2.74 -11.94 7.13
C VAL A 142 -2.90 -12.44 8.55
N LEU A 143 -3.47 -13.64 8.70
CA LEU A 143 -3.53 -14.30 9.99
C LEU A 143 -2.10 -14.67 10.42
N THR A 144 -1.69 -14.23 11.61
CA THR A 144 -0.35 -14.48 12.16
C THR A 144 -0.36 -15.63 13.17
N LYS A 145 -1.54 -16.09 13.58
CA LYS A 145 -1.67 -17.31 14.36
C LYS A 145 -1.08 -18.51 13.62
N SER A 146 -0.32 -19.32 14.35
CA SER A 146 0.09 -20.63 13.87
C SER A 146 -1.15 -21.44 13.51
N LEU A 147 -1.12 -22.06 12.32
CA LEU A 147 -2.13 -23.05 11.97
C LEU A 147 -2.06 -24.20 12.99
N PRO A 148 -3.21 -24.78 13.40
CA PRO A 148 -3.18 -25.98 14.20
C PRO A 148 -2.39 -27.06 13.45
N LEU A 149 -1.48 -27.72 14.18
CA LEU A 149 -0.69 -28.85 13.70
C LEU A 149 -1.58 -30.05 13.37
#